data_AF-A0A7Y9ELR5-F1
#
_entry.id   AF-A0A7Y9ELR5-F1
#
_cell.length_a   1.000
_cell.length_b   1.000
_cell.length_c   1.000
_cell.angle_alpha   90.00
_cell.angle_beta   90.00
_cell.angle_gamma   90.00
#
_symmetry.space_group_name_H-M   'P 1'
#
loop_
_entity.id
_entity.type
_entity.pdbx_description
1 polymer ?
#
loop_
_entity_poly.entity_id
_entity_poly.type
_entity_poly.pdbx_seq_one_letter_code
_entity_poly.pdbx_strand_id
1 'polypeptide(L)'
;MSTAGASCSDTSLKPPTREGPRAAWSLSVPSGENTTAIAGRVAVIANDRAVLGVDPGSGRELWRVPSGEDDEVDVAGDLIVHRRKAAGADAVRFSVIEAANGRTLWQDGPAMRVQVTQDAVLTTVCGEGTDCEITRRDLRTGKVRWKLGSDGVRLANTAVGVRPPAVPETGRIYVSRRGDDRPVPQASGGSGWYSVVAGRTLISTDHDPPSGDENCTVTVSATEALTGHREWTRKVYAGREAGGECEKRLAPSSTGLDLIGDGRRIAASTDTGRPQVFDLVKGRTVWRGDVPGVPIDGDGHTLLVRDHADTGALSLLDFGTGRVLWKAPDPGLPGTSASWETAVTQRRVAVSGAEGDHPFVLVYDASTGRRLGRFPGWLQGLGNDWVAIGHDAKTNTLTYDFIRV
;
A
#
# COMPACT_ATOMS: atom_id res chain seq x y z
N MET A 1 29.98 11.91 54.39
CA MET A 1 29.66 11.56 52.99
C MET A 1 28.15 11.42 52.90
N SER A 2 27.48 12.43 52.34
CA SER A 2 26.02 12.47 52.18
C SER A 2 25.72 12.23 50.71
N THR A 3 25.05 11.12 50.41
CA THR A 3 24.60 10.75 49.07
C THR A 3 23.32 11.50 48.75
N ALA A 4 23.43 12.52 47.90
CA ALA A 4 22.29 13.19 47.28
C ALA A 4 21.61 12.21 46.31
N GLY A 5 20.36 11.84 46.60
CA GLY A 5 19.52 11.12 45.66
C GLY A 5 19.09 12.05 44.54
N ALA A 6 19.49 11.74 43.32
CA ALA A 6 18.95 12.37 42.12
C ALA A 6 17.49 11.94 41.97
N SER A 7 16.57 12.83 42.31
CA SER A 7 15.16 12.72 41.98
C SER A 7 15.03 12.83 40.46
N CYS A 8 14.74 11.71 39.79
CA CYS A 8 14.27 11.73 38.42
C CYS A 8 12.93 12.46 38.42
N SER A 9 12.92 13.69 37.92
CA SER A 9 11.70 14.45 37.70
C SER A 9 10.97 13.78 36.54
N ASP A 10 9.92 13.04 36.87
CA ASP A 10 8.98 12.45 35.94
C ASP A 10 8.15 13.57 35.32
N THR A 11 8.75 14.33 34.40
CA THR A 11 8.02 15.24 33.52
C THR A 11 7.25 14.38 32.53
N SER A 12 6.09 13.89 32.98
CA SER A 12 5.06 13.33 32.10
C SER A 12 4.79 14.36 31.02
N LEU A 13 5.30 14.10 29.82
CA LEU A 13 5.05 14.94 28.65
C LEU A 13 3.55 14.97 28.43
N LYS A 14 3.00 16.17 28.29
CA LYS A 14 1.57 16.35 28.04
C LYS A 14 1.25 15.74 26.67
N PRO A 15 0.15 14.97 26.53
CA PRO A 15 -0.23 14.43 25.24
C PRO A 15 -0.40 15.57 24.21
N PRO A 16 -0.10 15.30 22.93
CA PRO A 16 -0.14 16.30 21.88
C PRO A 16 -1.52 16.94 21.80
N THR A 17 -1.55 18.26 21.67
CA THR A 17 -2.82 19.00 21.62
C THR A 17 -3.48 18.78 20.26
N ARG A 18 -4.76 18.37 20.27
CA ARG A 18 -5.57 18.25 19.05
C ARG A 18 -5.81 19.61 18.42
N GLU A 19 -5.59 19.70 17.11
CA GLU A 19 -5.95 20.85 16.27
C GLU A 19 -6.81 20.39 15.10
N GLY A 20 -7.83 21.17 14.72
CA GLY A 20 -8.74 20.86 13.61
C GLY A 20 -10.12 20.36 14.06
N PRO A 21 -10.94 19.88 13.10
CA PRO A 21 -12.31 19.43 13.37
C PRO A 21 -12.39 18.31 14.41
N ARG A 22 -13.53 18.23 15.10
CA ARG A 22 -13.86 17.08 15.97
C ARG A 22 -14.21 15.85 15.14
N ALA A 23 -14.13 14.67 15.76
CA ALA A 23 -14.59 13.44 15.11
C ALA A 23 -16.08 13.60 14.79
N ALA A 24 -16.45 13.25 13.56
CA ALA A 24 -17.84 13.21 13.16
C ALA A 24 -18.56 12.06 13.88
N TRP A 25 -17.84 10.94 14.07
CA TRP A 25 -18.26 9.78 14.82
C TRP A 25 -17.02 8.94 15.19
N SER A 26 -17.20 8.02 16.14
CA SER A 26 -16.15 7.09 16.56
C SER A 26 -16.69 5.66 16.58
N LEU A 27 -15.82 4.69 16.26
CA LEU A 27 -16.14 3.27 16.29
C LEU A 27 -15.08 2.51 17.08
N SER A 28 -15.50 1.69 18.04
CA SER A 28 -14.59 0.79 18.73
C SER A 28 -14.54 -0.55 18.00
N VAL A 29 -13.35 -0.99 17.65
CA VAL A 29 -13.08 -2.28 17.02
C VAL A 29 -12.10 -3.08 17.88
N PRO A 30 -12.02 -4.41 17.71
CA PRO A 30 -10.97 -5.20 18.32
C PRO A 30 -9.58 -4.62 17.99
N SER A 31 -8.66 -4.70 18.95
CA SER A 31 -7.24 -4.52 18.63
C SER A 31 -6.78 -5.63 17.67
N GLY A 32 -5.91 -5.30 16.72
CA GLY A 32 -5.43 -6.23 15.71
C GLY A 32 -5.02 -5.50 14.44
N GLU A 33 -4.72 -6.24 13.39
CA GLU A 33 -4.51 -5.67 12.07
C GLU A 33 -5.87 -5.25 11.51
N ASN A 34 -6.03 -3.94 11.34
CA ASN A 34 -7.27 -3.35 10.90
C ASN A 34 -7.01 -2.56 9.63
N THR A 35 -7.77 -2.84 8.58
CA THR A 35 -7.64 -2.12 7.32
C THR A 35 -8.91 -1.35 7.01
N THR A 36 -8.77 -0.06 6.65
CA THR A 36 -9.90 0.79 6.27
C THR A 36 -9.80 1.22 4.80
N ALA A 37 -10.89 1.09 4.05
CA ALA A 37 -10.98 1.53 2.67
C ALA A 37 -12.37 2.04 2.30
N ILE A 38 -12.52 2.63 1.12
CA ILE A 38 -13.81 2.99 0.54
C ILE A 38 -14.14 2.05 -0.61
N ALA A 39 -15.29 1.40 -0.53
CA ALA A 39 -15.88 0.61 -1.60
C ALA A 39 -17.20 1.26 -2.05
N GLY A 40 -17.18 1.93 -3.21
CA GLY A 40 -18.29 2.76 -3.66
C GLY A 40 -18.62 3.90 -2.68
N ARG A 41 -19.70 3.76 -1.91
CA ARG A 41 -20.15 4.74 -0.90
C ARG A 41 -20.01 4.25 0.55
N VAL A 42 -19.40 3.08 0.74
CA VAL A 42 -19.31 2.41 2.04
C VAL A 42 -17.87 2.43 2.52
N ALA A 43 -17.67 2.81 3.78
CA ALA A 43 -16.41 2.59 4.46
C ALA A 43 -16.33 1.12 4.86
N VAL A 44 -15.32 0.42 4.36
CA VAL A 44 -15.04 -0.99 4.68
C VAL A 44 -13.97 -1.01 5.75
N ILE A 45 -14.28 -1.65 6.88
CA ILE A 45 -13.34 -1.87 7.98
C ILE A 45 -13.19 -3.37 8.15
N ALA A 46 -12.03 -3.89 7.77
CA ALA A 46 -11.66 -5.29 7.96
C ALA A 46 -10.83 -5.43 9.24
N ASN A 47 -11.17 -6.41 10.08
CA ASN A 47 -10.46 -6.77 11.30
C ASN A 47 -10.54 -8.28 11.53
N ASP A 48 -9.80 -8.78 12.54
CA ASP A 48 -9.67 -10.20 12.88
C ASP A 48 -11.00 -10.91 13.25
N ARG A 49 -12.12 -10.19 13.36
CA ARG A 49 -13.43 -10.75 13.72
C ARG A 49 -14.51 -10.52 12.68
N ALA A 50 -14.40 -9.46 11.90
CA ALA A 50 -15.42 -9.07 10.94
C ALA A 50 -14.91 -8.13 9.86
N VAL A 51 -15.55 -8.22 8.69
CA VAL A 51 -15.59 -7.16 7.70
C VAL A 51 -16.87 -6.36 7.90
N LEU A 52 -16.74 -5.06 8.13
CA LEU A 52 -17.85 -4.14 8.38
C LEU A 52 -18.06 -3.23 7.19
N GLY A 53 -19.33 -3.02 6.83
CA GLY A 53 -19.74 -1.89 6.01
C GLY A 53 -20.31 -0.80 6.90
N VAL A 54 -19.74 0.40 6.82
CA VAL A 54 -20.12 1.55 7.64
C VAL A 54 -20.52 2.70 6.73
N ASP A 55 -21.59 3.40 7.09
CA ASP A 55 -21.95 4.67 6.46
C ASP A 55 -20.91 5.74 6.87
N PRO A 56 -20.11 6.28 5.93
CA PRO A 56 -19.04 7.22 6.27
C PRO A 56 -19.57 8.55 6.84
N GLY A 57 -20.84 8.89 6.62
CA GLY A 57 -21.45 10.11 7.13
C GLY A 57 -21.84 10.06 8.59
N SER A 58 -22.33 8.92 9.06
CA SER A 58 -22.93 8.75 10.38
C SER A 58 -22.20 7.76 11.29
N GLY A 59 -21.30 6.93 10.75
CA GLY A 59 -20.68 5.83 11.49
C GLY A 59 -21.62 4.66 11.74
N ARG A 60 -22.83 4.69 11.16
CA ARG A 60 -23.81 3.61 11.31
C ARG A 60 -23.34 2.37 10.57
N GLU A 61 -23.24 1.25 11.27
CA GLU A 61 -23.05 -0.06 10.67
C GLU A 61 -24.22 -0.37 9.72
N LEU A 62 -23.88 -0.64 8.46
CA LEU A 62 -24.82 -1.02 7.42
C LEU A 62 -24.96 -2.54 7.34
N TRP A 63 -23.85 -3.25 7.49
CA TRP A 63 -23.79 -4.71 7.44
C TRP A 63 -22.48 -5.21 8.07
N ARG A 64 -22.44 -6.50 8.36
CA ARG A 64 -21.31 -7.20 8.97
C ARG A 64 -21.19 -8.61 8.41
N VAL A 65 -19.98 -8.99 8.04
CA VAL A 65 -19.63 -10.36 7.64
C VAL A 65 -18.58 -10.90 8.61
N PRO A 66 -18.74 -12.11 9.17
CA PRO A 66 -17.73 -12.71 10.05
C PRO A 66 -16.38 -12.89 9.34
N SER A 67 -15.30 -12.59 10.04
CA SER A 67 -13.90 -12.70 9.59
C SER A 67 -13.05 -13.38 10.66
N GLY A 68 -11.88 -13.87 10.29
CA GLY A 68 -10.82 -14.37 11.17
C GLY A 68 -9.53 -13.54 11.09
N GLU A 69 -8.55 -13.89 11.93
CA GLU A 69 -7.22 -13.25 12.00
C GLU A 69 -6.42 -13.38 10.70
N ASP A 70 -6.51 -14.54 10.02
CA ASP A 70 -5.82 -14.80 8.75
C ASP A 70 -6.68 -14.45 7.50
N ASP A 71 -7.83 -13.80 7.68
CA ASP A 71 -8.72 -13.47 6.57
C ASP A 71 -8.25 -12.17 5.90
N GLU A 72 -8.19 -12.17 4.56
CA GLU A 72 -7.75 -11.02 3.77
C GLU A 72 -8.94 -10.39 3.03
N VAL A 73 -8.84 -9.09 2.75
CA VAL A 73 -9.88 -8.34 2.03
C VAL A 73 -9.28 -7.60 0.85
N ASP A 74 -9.93 -7.69 -0.30
CA ASP A 74 -9.66 -6.83 -1.46
C ASP A 74 -10.89 -5.99 -1.81
N VAL A 75 -10.67 -4.74 -2.20
CA VAL A 75 -11.71 -3.78 -2.62
C VAL A 75 -11.51 -3.42 -4.08
N ALA A 76 -12.49 -3.79 -4.91
CA ALA A 76 -12.52 -3.60 -6.35
C ALA A 76 -13.78 -2.81 -6.73
N GLY A 77 -13.66 -1.48 -6.75
CA GLY A 77 -14.77 -0.58 -7.01
C GLY A 77 -15.84 -0.65 -5.92
N ASP A 78 -17.01 -1.21 -6.26
CA ASP A 78 -18.15 -1.42 -5.36
C ASP A 78 -18.24 -2.87 -4.83
N LEU A 79 -17.24 -3.71 -5.13
CA LEU A 79 -17.19 -5.10 -4.74
C LEU A 79 -16.04 -5.37 -3.78
N ILE A 80 -16.26 -6.32 -2.88
CA ILE A 80 -15.30 -6.76 -1.88
C ILE A 80 -15.04 -8.25 -2.13
N VAL A 81 -13.78 -8.67 -2.16
CA VAL A 81 -13.41 -10.09 -2.13
C VAL A 81 -12.87 -10.40 -0.75
N HIS A 82 -13.61 -11.21 0.01
CA HIS A 82 -13.21 -11.66 1.33
C HIS A 82 -12.63 -13.07 1.21
N ARG A 83 -11.34 -13.21 1.50
CA ARG A 83 -10.58 -14.46 1.45
C ARG A 83 -10.47 -15.02 2.85
N ARG A 84 -10.89 -16.27 3.01
CA ARG A 84 -10.93 -16.95 4.30
C ARG A 84 -9.98 -18.13 4.31
N LYS A 85 -9.05 -18.10 5.26
CA LYS A 85 -8.08 -19.18 5.46
C LYS A 85 -8.49 -19.99 6.69
N ALA A 86 -8.65 -21.30 6.50
CA ALA A 86 -8.85 -22.17 7.66
C ALA A 86 -7.51 -22.35 8.39
N ALA A 87 -7.56 -22.42 9.73
CA ALA A 87 -6.36 -22.62 10.55
C ALA A 87 -5.58 -23.87 10.07
N GLY A 88 -4.30 -23.67 9.72
CA GLY A 88 -3.42 -24.73 9.23
C GLY A 88 -3.68 -25.20 7.79
N ALA A 89 -4.56 -24.54 7.02
CA ALA A 89 -4.82 -24.88 5.63
C ALA A 89 -4.02 -24.00 4.66
N ASP A 90 -3.43 -24.62 3.63
CA ASP A 90 -2.75 -23.90 2.55
C ASP A 90 -3.71 -23.28 1.53
N ALA A 91 -4.95 -23.77 1.48
CA ALA A 91 -5.96 -23.32 0.54
C ALA A 91 -6.98 -22.38 1.19
N VAL A 92 -7.38 -21.36 0.45
CA VAL A 92 -8.35 -20.34 0.85
C VAL A 92 -9.70 -20.57 0.18
N ARG A 93 -10.77 -20.28 0.91
CA ARG A 93 -12.11 -20.06 0.33
C ARG A 93 -12.31 -18.57 0.17
N PHE A 94 -13.19 -18.14 -0.72
CA PHE A 94 -13.46 -16.72 -0.85
C PHE A 94 -14.91 -16.44 -1.24
N SER A 95 -15.36 -15.24 -0.91
CA SER A 95 -16.69 -14.71 -1.25
C SER A 95 -16.54 -13.35 -1.92
N VAL A 96 -17.34 -13.11 -2.95
CA VAL A 96 -17.49 -11.76 -3.54
C VAL A 96 -18.76 -11.13 -3.00
N ILE A 97 -18.60 -9.96 -2.38
CA ILE A 97 -19.62 -9.27 -1.59
C ILE A 97 -19.90 -7.91 -2.23
N GLU A 98 -21.17 -7.55 -2.32
CA GLU A 98 -21.61 -6.22 -2.75
C GLU A 98 -21.45 -5.22 -1.59
N ALA A 99 -20.57 -4.22 -1.76
CA ALA A 99 -20.23 -3.31 -0.67
C ALA A 99 -21.44 -2.50 -0.16
N ALA A 100 -22.43 -2.24 -1.01
CA ALA A 100 -23.59 -1.41 -0.65
C ALA A 100 -24.47 -2.03 0.44
N ASN A 101 -24.52 -3.36 0.55
CA ASN A 101 -25.46 -4.07 1.43
C ASN A 101 -24.89 -5.33 2.10
N GLY A 102 -23.63 -5.68 1.83
CA GLY A 102 -22.97 -6.85 2.43
C GLY A 102 -23.45 -8.18 1.88
N ARG A 103 -24.23 -8.19 0.79
CA ARG A 103 -24.75 -9.42 0.18
C ARG A 103 -23.66 -10.13 -0.61
N THR A 104 -23.41 -11.39 -0.28
CA THR A 104 -22.58 -12.27 -1.10
C THR A 104 -23.26 -12.50 -2.45
N LEU A 105 -22.55 -12.12 -3.52
CA LEU A 105 -22.98 -12.35 -4.90
C LEU A 105 -22.72 -13.80 -5.32
N TRP A 106 -21.52 -14.28 -5.01
CA TRP A 106 -21.09 -15.66 -5.22
C TRP A 106 -19.87 -15.97 -4.35
N GLN A 107 -19.56 -17.26 -4.21
CA GLN A 107 -18.45 -17.78 -3.42
C GLN A 107 -17.85 -18.99 -4.12
N ASP A 108 -16.57 -19.27 -3.90
CA ASP A 108 -15.87 -20.41 -4.49
C ASP A 108 -14.67 -20.83 -3.62
N GLY A 109 -13.95 -21.85 -4.05
CA GLY A 109 -12.81 -22.45 -3.36
C GLY A 109 -13.06 -23.91 -2.94
N PRO A 110 -12.03 -24.63 -2.46
CA PRO A 110 -10.71 -24.12 -2.07
C PRO A 110 -9.79 -23.77 -3.26
N ALA A 111 -8.96 -22.75 -3.10
CA ALA A 111 -7.90 -22.37 -4.04
C ALA A 111 -6.60 -22.10 -3.27
N MET A 112 -5.46 -22.52 -3.81
CA MET A 112 -4.15 -22.23 -3.20
C MET A 112 -3.80 -20.73 -3.25
N ARG A 113 -4.29 -20.02 -4.27
CA ARG A 113 -4.10 -18.58 -4.41
C ARG A 113 -5.33 -17.95 -5.01
N VAL A 114 -5.68 -16.78 -4.50
CA VAL A 114 -6.75 -15.93 -5.03
C VAL A 114 -6.14 -14.57 -5.29
N GLN A 115 -6.26 -14.07 -6.52
CA GLN A 115 -5.82 -12.72 -6.90
C GLN A 115 -7.01 -11.96 -7.47
N VAL A 116 -7.11 -10.69 -7.11
CA VAL A 116 -8.25 -9.83 -7.46
C VAL A 116 -7.80 -8.71 -8.38
N THR A 117 -8.63 -8.44 -9.38
CA THR A 117 -8.52 -7.29 -10.29
C THR A 117 -9.86 -6.56 -10.30
N GLN A 118 -9.91 -5.36 -10.87
CA GLN A 118 -11.16 -4.59 -10.96
C GLN A 118 -12.33 -5.35 -11.63
N ASP A 119 -12.05 -6.32 -12.51
CA ASP A 119 -13.09 -7.03 -13.28
C ASP A 119 -13.10 -8.55 -13.08
N ALA A 120 -12.14 -9.11 -12.33
CA ALA A 120 -12.04 -10.56 -12.15
C ALA A 120 -11.41 -11.02 -10.85
N VAL A 121 -11.77 -12.26 -10.47
CA VAL A 121 -11.03 -13.08 -9.51
C VAL A 121 -10.29 -14.17 -10.26
N LEU A 122 -9.01 -14.36 -9.96
CA LEU A 122 -8.17 -15.42 -10.49
C LEU A 122 -7.86 -16.40 -9.38
N THR A 123 -8.20 -17.66 -9.60
CA THR A 123 -7.97 -18.73 -8.64
C THR A 123 -6.93 -19.69 -9.18
N THR A 124 -5.92 -20.03 -8.38
CA THR A 124 -4.97 -21.11 -8.68
C THR A 124 -5.33 -22.33 -7.84
N VAL A 125 -5.58 -23.46 -8.49
CA VAL A 125 -5.83 -24.76 -7.85
C VAL A 125 -4.81 -25.74 -8.39
N CYS A 126 -4.03 -26.38 -7.52
CA CYS A 126 -3.05 -27.39 -7.93
C CYS A 126 -3.52 -28.77 -7.44
N GLY A 127 -3.36 -29.78 -8.29
CA GLY A 127 -3.62 -31.18 -7.92
C GLY A 127 -2.45 -31.80 -7.14
N GLU A 128 -2.46 -33.12 -6.99
CA GLU A 128 -1.29 -33.87 -6.52
C GLU A 128 -0.17 -33.76 -7.57
N GLY A 129 0.83 -32.89 -7.34
CA GLY A 129 1.94 -32.64 -8.26
C GLY A 129 2.18 -31.15 -8.53
N THR A 130 2.72 -30.82 -9.71
CA THR A 130 3.02 -29.44 -10.15
C THR A 130 1.98 -28.85 -11.09
N ASP A 131 0.92 -29.61 -11.37
CA ASP A 131 -0.10 -29.23 -12.34
C ASP A 131 -1.11 -28.31 -11.65
N CYS A 132 -1.05 -27.04 -12.00
CA CYS A 132 -1.95 -26.02 -11.50
C CYS A 132 -2.88 -25.55 -12.62
N GLU A 133 -4.17 -25.42 -12.30
CA GLU A 133 -5.14 -24.71 -13.12
C GLU A 133 -5.32 -23.30 -12.57
N ILE A 134 -5.23 -22.30 -13.45
CA ILE A 134 -5.67 -20.94 -13.17
C ILE A 134 -6.99 -20.70 -13.88
N THR A 135 -8.01 -20.33 -13.10
CA THR A 135 -9.31 -19.93 -13.61
C THR A 135 -9.48 -18.43 -13.41
N ARG A 136 -9.82 -17.69 -14.47
CA ARG A 136 -10.30 -16.31 -14.35
C ARG A 136 -11.82 -16.29 -14.39
N ARG A 137 -12.42 -15.74 -13.34
CA ARG A 137 -13.86 -15.54 -13.22
C ARG A 137 -14.19 -14.07 -13.28
N ASP A 138 -15.28 -13.73 -13.94
CA ASP A 138 -15.88 -12.41 -13.84
C ASP A 138 -16.16 -12.05 -12.37
N LEU A 139 -15.68 -10.89 -11.91
CA LEU A 139 -15.74 -10.52 -10.51
C LEU A 139 -17.19 -10.45 -10.00
N ARG A 140 -18.13 -9.93 -10.80
CA ARG A 140 -19.51 -9.73 -10.34
C ARG A 140 -20.35 -11.00 -10.39
N THR A 141 -20.13 -11.83 -11.42
CA THR A 141 -21.03 -12.96 -11.74
C THR A 141 -20.45 -14.34 -11.45
N GLY A 142 -19.14 -14.45 -11.21
CA GLY A 142 -18.45 -15.74 -11.01
C GLY A 142 -18.31 -16.58 -12.27
N LYS A 143 -18.83 -16.11 -13.42
CA LYS A 143 -18.75 -16.81 -14.70
C LYS A 143 -17.29 -16.98 -15.11
N VAL A 144 -16.90 -18.22 -15.41
CA VAL A 144 -15.57 -18.52 -15.98
C VAL A 144 -15.43 -17.78 -17.29
N ARG A 145 -14.41 -16.91 -17.40
CA ARG A 145 -14.03 -16.29 -18.66
C ARG A 145 -13.04 -17.15 -19.42
N TRP A 146 -12.08 -17.74 -18.71
CA TRP A 146 -11.12 -18.69 -19.26
C TRP A 146 -10.50 -19.54 -18.15
N LYS A 147 -9.88 -20.64 -18.58
CA LYS A 147 -9.05 -21.54 -17.76
C LYS A 147 -7.72 -21.77 -18.47
N LEU A 148 -6.65 -21.83 -17.68
CA LEU A 148 -5.31 -22.15 -18.15
C LEU A 148 -4.76 -23.25 -17.26
N GLY A 149 -4.55 -24.44 -17.82
CA GLY A 149 -3.79 -25.49 -17.15
C GLY A 149 -2.31 -25.34 -17.48
N SER A 150 -1.42 -25.43 -16.50
CA SER A 150 -0.01 -25.74 -16.76
C SER A 150 0.82 -26.00 -15.52
N ASP A 151 1.92 -26.70 -15.78
CA ASP A 151 3.17 -26.72 -15.05
C ASP A 151 3.75 -25.28 -15.00
N GLY A 152 3.74 -24.69 -13.81
CA GLY A 152 4.52 -23.47 -13.53
C GLY A 152 3.94 -22.14 -14.01
N VAL A 153 2.63 -21.90 -13.83
CA VAL A 153 2.10 -20.54 -13.98
C VAL A 153 2.65 -19.60 -12.93
N ARG A 154 3.18 -18.45 -13.36
CA ARG A 154 3.49 -17.31 -12.48
C ARG A 154 2.53 -16.15 -12.74
N LEU A 155 2.12 -15.50 -11.66
CA LEU A 155 1.30 -14.30 -11.69
C LEU A 155 2.14 -13.12 -11.19
N ALA A 156 2.15 -12.04 -11.95
CA ALA A 156 2.61 -10.75 -11.46
C ALA A 156 1.58 -10.22 -10.44
N ASN A 157 2.00 -9.99 -9.21
CA ASN A 157 1.12 -9.63 -8.09
C ASN A 157 1.41 -8.24 -7.52
N THR A 158 2.40 -7.52 -8.04
CA THR A 158 2.74 -6.20 -7.54
C THR A 158 1.78 -5.13 -8.07
N ALA A 159 1.22 -4.33 -7.17
CA ALA A 159 0.47 -3.14 -7.51
C ALA A 159 1.39 -1.91 -7.65
N VAL A 160 1.03 -0.96 -8.50
CA VAL A 160 1.73 0.34 -8.58
C VAL A 160 0.70 1.43 -8.33
N GLY A 161 0.91 2.22 -7.28
CA GLY A 161 0.08 3.36 -6.93
C GLY A 161 -1.21 3.04 -6.18
N VAL A 162 -1.36 1.81 -5.68
CA VAL A 162 -2.58 1.40 -4.96
C VAL A 162 -2.21 0.67 -3.68
N ARG A 163 -2.90 1.03 -2.60
CA ARG A 163 -2.71 0.50 -1.26
C ARG A 163 -3.75 -0.58 -0.96
N PRO A 164 -3.35 -1.74 -0.41
CA PRO A 164 -4.29 -2.69 0.16
C PRO A 164 -5.24 -2.00 1.15
N PRO A 165 -6.53 -2.38 1.16
CA PRO A 165 -7.11 -3.51 0.44
C PRO A 165 -7.55 -3.13 -0.97
N ALA A 166 -7.36 -1.89 -1.44
CA ALA A 166 -7.79 -1.51 -2.79
C ALA A 166 -6.98 -2.26 -3.86
N VAL A 167 -7.66 -2.67 -4.93
CA VAL A 167 -6.99 -3.34 -6.07
C VAL A 167 -6.63 -2.34 -7.16
N PRO A 168 -5.49 -2.53 -7.85
CA PRO A 168 -5.08 -1.62 -8.92
C PRO A 168 -6.08 -1.60 -10.08
N GLU A 169 -6.25 -0.43 -10.71
CA GLU A 169 -7.13 -0.29 -11.89
C GLU A 169 -6.67 -1.15 -13.09
N THR A 170 -5.38 -1.49 -13.13
CA THR A 170 -4.80 -2.30 -14.19
C THR A 170 -5.25 -3.76 -14.06
N GLY A 171 -6.37 -4.11 -14.68
CA GLY A 171 -6.90 -5.50 -14.71
C GLY A 171 -6.06 -6.53 -15.46
N ARG A 172 -4.79 -6.21 -15.77
CA ARG A 172 -3.90 -7.06 -16.58
C ARG A 172 -3.00 -7.87 -15.66
N ILE A 173 -3.13 -9.18 -15.80
CA ILE A 173 -2.27 -10.14 -15.15
C ILE A 173 -1.47 -10.85 -16.23
N TYR A 174 -0.19 -11.04 -15.96
CA TYR A 174 0.67 -11.85 -16.79
C TYR A 174 0.67 -13.29 -16.30
N VAL A 175 0.49 -14.22 -17.24
CA VAL A 175 0.54 -15.66 -17.02
C VAL A 175 1.61 -16.22 -17.95
N SER A 176 2.67 -16.81 -17.38
CA SER A 176 3.70 -17.52 -18.14
C SER A 176 3.66 -19.03 -17.90
N ARG A 177 3.90 -19.86 -18.92
CA ARG A 177 4.05 -21.31 -18.80
C ARG A 177 5.51 -21.73 -18.65
N ARG A 178 5.82 -22.76 -17.86
CA ARG A 178 7.17 -23.36 -17.79
C ARG A 178 7.44 -24.16 -19.08
N GLY A 179 8.59 -23.94 -19.72
CA GLY A 179 9.00 -24.69 -20.92
C GLY A 179 8.65 -24.05 -22.27
N ASP A 180 7.94 -22.92 -22.27
CA ASP A 180 8.15 -21.97 -23.37
C ASP A 180 9.63 -21.56 -23.27
N ASP A 181 10.44 -21.66 -24.32
CA ASP A 181 11.86 -21.18 -24.38
C ASP A 181 12.01 -19.66 -24.15
N ARG A 182 10.99 -19.04 -23.57
CA ARG A 182 10.92 -17.66 -23.15
C ARG A 182 11.64 -17.54 -21.81
N PRO A 183 12.66 -16.69 -21.71
CA PRO A 183 13.22 -16.33 -20.41
C PRO A 183 12.15 -15.56 -19.64
N VAL A 184 11.33 -16.27 -18.87
CA VAL A 184 10.77 -15.68 -17.67
C VAL A 184 11.98 -15.42 -16.80
N PRO A 185 12.24 -14.18 -16.36
CA PRO A 185 13.28 -13.95 -15.36
C PRO A 185 13.04 -14.95 -14.24
N GLN A 186 13.97 -15.88 -14.05
CA GLN A 186 13.89 -16.77 -12.91
C GLN A 186 13.87 -15.85 -11.70
N ALA A 187 12.76 -15.87 -10.96
CA ALA A 187 12.84 -15.61 -9.52
C ALA A 187 13.72 -16.73 -8.97
N SER A 188 15.03 -16.53 -9.04
CA SER A 188 16.06 -17.44 -8.58
C SER A 188 16.05 -17.36 -7.07
N GLY A 189 15.33 -18.27 -6.40
CA GLY A 189 15.56 -18.65 -5.00
C GLY A 189 15.47 -17.57 -3.90
N GLY A 190 15.22 -16.31 -4.23
CA GLY A 190 15.10 -15.18 -3.31
C GLY A 190 14.61 -13.95 -4.07
N SER A 191 13.35 -13.58 -3.84
CA SER A 191 12.79 -12.22 -3.97
C SER A 191 13.38 -11.29 -5.06
N GLY A 192 13.18 -11.55 -6.36
CA GLY A 192 13.32 -10.46 -7.34
C GLY A 192 12.26 -9.40 -7.04
N TRP A 193 12.66 -8.17 -6.66
CA TRP A 193 11.70 -7.19 -6.17
C TRP A 193 10.71 -6.88 -7.29
N TYR A 194 9.44 -7.01 -6.97
CA TYR A 194 8.30 -6.65 -7.80
C TYR A 194 8.25 -7.25 -9.21
N SER A 195 7.16 -7.99 -9.47
CA SER A 195 6.74 -8.31 -10.83
C SER A 195 5.44 -7.60 -11.12
N VAL A 196 5.46 -6.61 -12.01
CA VAL A 196 4.29 -5.81 -12.37
C VAL A 196 4.07 -5.79 -13.88
N VAL A 197 2.81 -5.73 -14.30
CA VAL A 197 2.44 -5.57 -15.70
C VAL A 197 2.07 -4.11 -15.97
N ALA A 198 2.90 -3.43 -16.76
CA ALA A 198 2.64 -2.09 -17.25
C ALA A 198 2.25 -2.15 -18.74
N GLY A 199 0.96 -2.06 -19.04
CA GLY A 199 0.48 -2.18 -20.42
C GLY A 199 0.66 -3.58 -21.01
N ARG A 200 1.61 -3.75 -21.94
CA ARG A 200 2.00 -5.05 -22.53
C ARG A 200 3.37 -5.53 -22.04
N THR A 201 3.98 -4.79 -21.13
CA THR A 201 5.34 -5.03 -20.66
C THR A 201 5.28 -5.65 -19.28
N LEU A 202 5.95 -6.79 -19.10
CA LEU A 202 6.27 -7.33 -17.80
C LEU A 202 7.53 -6.63 -17.28
N ILE A 203 7.42 -6.08 -16.09
CA ILE A 203 8.51 -5.43 -15.37
C ILE A 203 8.94 -6.33 -14.23
N SER A 204 10.25 -6.50 -14.10
CA SER A 204 10.89 -7.15 -12.96
C SER A 204 11.98 -6.24 -12.41
N THR A 205 12.13 -6.17 -11.09
CA THR A 205 13.29 -5.52 -10.45
C THR A 205 14.17 -6.52 -9.70
N ASP A 206 15.43 -6.18 -9.44
CA ASP A 206 16.40 -7.05 -8.76
C ASP A 206 16.38 -6.91 -7.22
N HIS A 207 17.16 -7.76 -6.54
CA HIS A 207 16.90 -8.17 -5.15
C HIS A 207 17.53 -7.31 -4.05
N ASP A 208 18.60 -6.59 -4.35
CA ASP A 208 19.34 -5.77 -3.40
C ASP A 208 20.38 -5.03 -4.24
N PRO A 209 20.74 -3.78 -3.93
CA PRO A 209 21.98 -3.21 -4.44
C PRO A 209 23.12 -4.19 -4.14
N PRO A 210 24.02 -4.49 -5.10
CA PRO A 210 25.17 -5.34 -4.83
C PRO A 210 25.91 -4.90 -3.56
N SER A 211 26.46 -5.83 -2.79
CA SER A 211 27.22 -5.46 -1.57
C SER A 211 28.28 -4.41 -1.90
N GLY A 212 28.26 -3.29 -1.18
CA GLY A 212 29.12 -2.12 -1.43
C GLY A 212 28.63 -1.17 -2.52
N ASP A 213 27.44 -1.38 -3.11
CA ASP A 213 26.80 -0.37 -3.94
C ASP A 213 26.33 0.77 -3.08
N GLU A 214 27.17 1.80 -3.03
CA GLU A 214 26.85 3.00 -2.32
C GLU A 214 25.58 3.63 -2.89
N ASN A 215 25.28 3.54 -4.19
CA ASN A 215 24.23 4.35 -4.82
C ASN A 215 22.79 3.88 -4.57
N CYS A 216 22.58 2.74 -3.91
CA CYS A 216 21.25 2.16 -3.70
C CYS A 216 20.55 1.82 -5.04
N THR A 217 21.30 1.22 -5.98
CA THR A 217 20.84 0.92 -7.33
C THR A 217 19.78 -0.18 -7.30
N VAL A 218 18.70 0.05 -8.05
CA VAL A 218 17.69 -0.95 -8.39
C VAL A 218 17.66 -1.10 -9.90
N THR A 219 17.89 -2.31 -10.40
CA THR A 219 17.77 -2.63 -11.82
C THR A 219 16.33 -2.91 -12.16
N VAL A 220 15.78 -2.16 -13.11
CA VAL A 220 14.45 -2.38 -13.69
C VAL A 220 14.63 -3.00 -15.06
N SER A 221 14.03 -4.17 -15.29
CA SER A 221 14.04 -4.84 -16.58
C SER A 221 12.63 -4.99 -17.12
N ALA A 222 12.51 -4.81 -18.43
CA ALA A 222 11.27 -4.92 -19.18
C ALA A 222 11.35 -6.00 -20.24
N THR A 223 10.27 -6.76 -20.33
CA THR A 223 10.08 -7.84 -21.29
C THR A 223 8.68 -7.73 -21.87
N GLU A 224 8.51 -7.91 -23.18
CA GLU A 224 7.18 -7.97 -23.76
C GLU A 224 6.46 -9.20 -23.18
N ALA A 225 5.32 -8.97 -22.52
CA ALA A 225 4.60 -10.01 -21.80
C ALA A 225 4.25 -11.20 -22.71
N LEU A 226 3.77 -10.96 -23.93
CA LEU A 226 3.30 -12.07 -24.79
C LEU A 226 4.44 -12.92 -25.38
N THR A 227 5.58 -12.32 -25.70
CA THR A 227 6.64 -13.01 -26.44
C THR A 227 7.81 -13.41 -25.56
N GLY A 228 7.98 -12.79 -24.38
CA GLY A 228 9.17 -12.95 -23.57
C GLY A 228 10.39 -12.21 -24.14
N HIS A 229 10.22 -11.38 -25.17
CA HIS A 229 11.32 -10.62 -25.76
C HIS A 229 11.75 -9.48 -24.82
N ARG A 230 13.03 -9.45 -24.43
CA ARG A 230 13.58 -8.37 -23.59
C ARG A 230 13.54 -7.05 -24.35
N GLU A 231 12.88 -6.05 -23.78
CA GLU A 231 12.77 -4.72 -24.38
C GLU A 231 13.93 -3.83 -23.92
N TRP A 232 14.15 -3.72 -22.60
CA TRP A 232 15.20 -2.88 -22.05
C TRP A 232 15.54 -3.25 -20.61
N THR A 233 16.69 -2.73 -20.15
CA THR A 233 17.08 -2.73 -18.73
C THR A 233 17.63 -1.35 -18.38
N ARG A 234 17.23 -0.81 -17.23
CA ARG A 234 17.59 0.51 -16.73
C ARG A 234 17.84 0.46 -15.22
N LYS A 235 18.44 1.52 -14.69
CA LYS A 235 18.68 1.71 -13.27
C LYS A 235 17.80 2.82 -12.74
N VAL A 236 17.22 2.58 -11.57
CA VAL A 236 16.64 3.59 -10.68
C VAL A 236 17.27 3.41 -9.30
N TYR A 237 16.86 4.21 -8.33
CA TYR A 237 17.49 4.19 -7.00
C TYR A 237 16.41 4.29 -5.93
N ALA A 238 16.58 3.55 -4.83
CA ALA A 238 15.58 3.47 -3.78
C ALA A 238 15.60 4.66 -2.81
N GLY A 239 16.70 5.41 -2.76
CA GLY A 239 16.88 6.54 -1.85
C GLY A 239 17.70 6.18 -0.63
N ARG A 240 17.86 7.13 0.29
CA ARG A 240 18.71 6.96 1.47
C ARG A 240 18.07 7.50 2.74
N GLU A 241 18.43 6.85 3.83
CA GLU A 241 18.27 7.37 5.19
C GLU A 241 19.29 8.49 5.47
N ALA A 242 19.07 9.27 6.53
CA ALA A 242 19.98 10.34 6.94
C ALA A 242 21.38 9.81 7.30
N GLY A 243 21.48 8.58 7.79
CA GLY A 243 22.75 7.89 8.05
C GLY A 243 23.49 7.44 6.78
N GLY A 244 22.89 7.59 5.60
CA GLY A 244 23.45 7.18 4.32
C GLY A 244 23.11 5.75 3.89
N GLU A 245 22.49 4.96 4.77
CA GLU A 245 22.00 3.62 4.44
C GLU A 245 20.94 3.66 3.33
N CYS A 246 20.90 2.60 2.52
CA CYS A 246 19.97 2.50 1.41
C CYS A 246 18.59 2.09 1.89
N GLU A 247 17.57 2.81 1.42
CA GLU A 247 16.22 2.28 1.41
C GLU A 247 16.25 1.01 0.56
N LYS A 248 15.92 -0.16 1.10
CA LYS A 248 15.99 -1.42 0.34
C LYS A 248 14.76 -1.65 -0.54
N ARG A 249 13.88 -0.64 -0.65
CA ARG A 249 12.57 -0.69 -1.32
C ARG A 249 12.36 0.53 -2.20
N LEU A 250 11.61 0.40 -3.29
CA LEU A 250 11.18 1.56 -4.07
C LEU A 250 9.97 2.29 -3.46
N ALA A 251 9.28 1.65 -2.51
CA ALA A 251 8.27 2.25 -1.66
C ALA A 251 8.53 1.81 -0.21
N PRO A 252 8.53 2.73 0.77
CA PRO A 252 8.68 2.36 2.18
C PRO A 252 7.56 1.41 2.61
N SER A 253 7.88 0.41 3.44
CA SER A 253 6.91 -0.59 3.90
C SER A 253 5.71 0.01 4.66
N SER A 254 5.98 1.11 5.36
CA SER A 254 5.06 1.95 6.12
C SER A 254 4.04 2.71 5.28
N THR A 255 4.09 2.58 3.96
CA THR A 255 3.05 3.11 3.07
C THR A 255 2.01 2.04 2.75
N GLY A 256 2.24 0.77 3.07
CA GLY A 256 1.45 -0.32 2.51
C GLY A 256 1.42 -0.36 0.98
N LEU A 257 2.18 0.46 0.26
CA LEU A 257 2.31 0.40 -1.19
C LEU A 257 3.43 -0.59 -1.54
N ASP A 258 3.22 -1.40 -2.56
CA ASP A 258 4.34 -2.13 -3.16
C ASP A 258 5.26 -1.16 -3.92
N LEU A 259 4.67 -0.30 -4.75
CA LEU A 259 5.36 0.69 -5.57
C LEU A 259 4.55 1.99 -5.61
N ILE A 260 5.20 3.13 -5.44
CA ILE A 260 4.59 4.46 -5.59
C ILE A 260 4.43 4.76 -7.09
N GLY A 261 3.23 5.10 -7.57
CA GLY A 261 3.02 5.39 -8.98
C GLY A 261 1.57 5.45 -9.46
N ASP A 262 1.34 5.09 -10.73
CA ASP A 262 0.01 5.16 -11.39
C ASP A 262 -0.32 3.93 -12.27
N GLY A 263 0.30 2.78 -12.02
CA GLY A 263 0.15 1.58 -12.85
C GLY A 263 1.05 1.52 -14.09
N ARG A 264 1.61 2.65 -14.55
CA ARG A 264 2.50 2.72 -15.72
C ARG A 264 3.82 3.43 -15.46
N ARG A 265 3.85 4.25 -14.43
CA ARG A 265 5.00 5.03 -13.99
C ARG A 265 5.22 4.74 -12.52
N ILE A 266 6.49 4.70 -12.12
CA ILE A 266 6.89 4.61 -10.73
C ILE A 266 7.63 5.86 -10.30
N ALA A 267 7.50 6.23 -9.04
CA ALA A 267 8.42 7.15 -8.41
C ALA A 267 9.65 6.38 -7.89
N ALA A 268 10.81 7.00 -8.00
CA ALA A 268 12.07 6.50 -7.46
C ALA A 268 13.01 7.68 -7.20
N SER A 269 14.18 7.42 -6.64
CA SER A 269 15.28 8.38 -6.55
C SER A 269 16.20 8.28 -7.78
N THR A 270 16.96 9.35 -8.04
CA THR A 270 18.14 9.36 -8.92
C THR A 270 19.40 8.97 -8.12
N ASP A 271 20.50 8.73 -8.83
CA ASP A 271 21.85 8.54 -8.28
C ASP A 271 22.31 9.69 -7.35
N THR A 272 21.79 10.87 -7.62
CA THR A 272 22.05 12.12 -6.92
C THR A 272 21.06 12.42 -5.79
N GLY A 273 20.19 11.45 -5.44
CA GLY A 273 19.23 11.61 -4.34
C GLY A 273 18.10 12.60 -4.63
N ARG A 274 17.69 12.74 -5.90
CA ARG A 274 16.53 13.55 -6.29
C ARG A 274 15.36 12.64 -6.65
N PRO A 275 14.10 13.02 -6.38
CA PRO A 275 12.96 12.24 -6.82
C PRO A 275 12.87 12.28 -8.35
N GLN A 276 12.42 11.18 -8.95
CA GLN A 276 12.11 11.08 -10.37
C GLN A 276 10.85 10.26 -10.57
N VAL A 277 10.19 10.46 -11.71
CA VAL A 277 9.16 9.54 -12.20
C VAL A 277 9.67 8.84 -13.44
N PHE A 278 9.60 7.52 -13.45
CA PHE A 278 10.11 6.65 -14.49
C PHE A 278 8.97 5.92 -15.22
N ASP A 279 8.93 6.01 -16.55
CA ASP A 279 7.91 5.35 -17.39
C ASP A 279 8.30 3.88 -17.60
N LEU A 280 7.54 2.97 -16.99
CA LEU A 280 7.76 1.53 -17.05
C LEU A 280 7.44 0.92 -18.42
N VAL A 281 6.77 1.63 -19.32
CA VAL A 281 6.54 1.10 -20.68
C VAL A 281 7.65 1.54 -21.61
N LYS A 282 8.12 2.78 -21.46
CA LYS A 282 9.14 3.37 -22.34
C LYS A 282 10.58 3.18 -21.86
N GLY A 283 10.79 2.76 -20.62
CA GLY A 283 12.13 2.57 -20.06
C GLY A 283 12.93 3.87 -19.96
N ARG A 284 12.26 4.98 -19.61
CA ARG A 284 12.90 6.29 -19.50
C ARG A 284 12.29 7.15 -18.40
N THR A 285 13.13 7.97 -17.78
CA THR A 285 12.70 9.03 -16.86
C THR A 285 11.79 10.02 -17.58
N VAL A 286 10.64 10.33 -16.98
CA VAL A 286 9.69 11.36 -17.43
C VAL A 286 10.20 12.73 -16.99
N TRP A 287 10.56 12.86 -15.72
CA TRP A 287 11.13 14.08 -15.13
C TRP A 287 12.01 13.74 -13.92
N ARG A 288 12.86 14.69 -13.53
CA ARG A 288 13.67 14.68 -12.30
C ARG A 288 13.36 15.93 -11.49
N GLY A 289 13.24 15.78 -10.18
CA GLY A 289 12.89 16.87 -9.28
C GLY A 289 14.06 17.83 -9.02
N ASP A 290 13.72 19.10 -8.85
CA ASP A 290 14.69 20.15 -8.56
C ASP A 290 15.08 20.23 -7.08
N VAL A 291 14.36 19.52 -6.21
CA VAL A 291 14.69 19.36 -4.79
C VAL A 291 15.28 17.97 -4.53
N PRO A 292 16.26 17.83 -3.64
CA PRO A 292 16.66 16.51 -3.14
C PRO A 292 15.52 15.88 -2.34
N GLY A 293 15.56 14.56 -2.20
CA GLY A 293 14.67 13.80 -1.35
C GLY A 293 14.28 12.44 -1.93
N VAL A 294 13.72 11.61 -1.04
CA VAL A 294 13.26 10.26 -1.31
C VAL A 294 11.73 10.26 -1.46
N PRO A 295 11.17 9.68 -2.53
CA PRO A 295 9.75 9.41 -2.61
C PRO A 295 9.29 8.50 -1.46
N ILE A 296 8.35 8.97 -0.65
CA ILE A 296 7.85 8.22 0.51
C ILE A 296 6.37 7.87 0.41
N ASP A 297 5.58 8.51 -0.44
CA ASP A 297 4.18 8.13 -0.73
C ASP A 297 3.71 8.88 -1.98
N GLY A 298 2.54 8.56 -2.52
CA GLY A 298 1.96 9.31 -3.62
C GLY A 298 0.78 8.60 -4.27
N ASP A 299 0.16 9.33 -5.19
CA ASP A 299 -0.85 8.81 -6.10
C ASP A 299 -0.51 9.21 -7.55
N GLY A 300 -1.42 8.97 -8.49
CA GLY A 300 -1.23 9.34 -9.90
C GLY A 300 -1.18 10.86 -10.16
N HIS A 301 -1.39 11.70 -9.14
CA HIS A 301 -1.44 13.15 -9.24
C HIS A 301 -0.34 13.87 -8.46
N THR A 302 0.04 13.33 -7.30
CA THR A 302 0.96 13.95 -6.36
C THR A 302 1.95 12.96 -5.79
N LEU A 303 3.15 13.44 -5.48
CA LEU A 303 4.24 12.65 -4.92
C LEU A 303 4.72 13.29 -3.63
N LEU A 304 4.61 12.57 -2.51
CA LEU A 304 5.16 12.99 -1.23
C LEU A 304 6.63 12.56 -1.17
N VAL A 305 7.49 13.55 -0.93
CA VAL A 305 8.94 13.39 -0.85
C VAL A 305 9.40 13.87 0.53
N ARG A 306 10.37 13.17 1.11
CA ARG A 306 11.04 13.58 2.35
C ARG A 306 12.54 13.74 2.10
N ASP A 307 13.20 14.66 2.80
CA ASP A 307 14.64 14.93 2.57
C ASP A 307 15.49 13.63 2.63
N HIS A 308 15.18 12.76 3.59
CA HIS A 308 15.68 11.39 3.70
C HIS A 308 14.51 10.40 3.85
N ALA A 309 14.76 9.12 3.62
CA ALA A 309 13.75 8.07 3.76
C ALA A 309 13.17 8.02 5.20
N ASP A 310 13.98 8.35 6.20
CA ASP A 310 13.66 8.21 7.62
C ASP A 310 13.44 9.54 8.36
N THR A 311 13.98 10.67 7.88
CA THR A 311 13.90 11.97 8.57
C THR A 311 13.89 13.15 7.59
N GLY A 312 13.59 14.34 8.10
CA GLY A 312 13.71 15.60 7.37
C GLY A 312 12.39 16.17 6.85
N ALA A 313 12.50 17.33 6.19
CA ALA A 313 11.35 18.10 5.73
C ALA A 313 10.59 17.37 4.61
N LEU A 314 9.31 17.74 4.47
CA LEU A 314 8.42 17.19 3.47
C LEU A 314 8.27 18.15 2.29
N SER A 315 8.17 17.60 1.10
CA SER A 315 7.77 18.30 -0.12
C SER A 315 6.68 17.50 -0.83
N LEU A 316 5.57 18.14 -1.20
CA LEU A 316 4.61 17.54 -2.13
C LEU A 316 4.90 18.06 -3.52
N LEU A 317 5.07 17.14 -4.47
CA LEU A 317 5.34 17.43 -5.87
C LEU A 317 4.13 17.04 -6.71
N ASP A 318 3.93 17.72 -7.83
CA ASP A 318 3.03 17.27 -8.90
C ASP A 318 3.65 16.02 -9.57
N PHE A 319 2.92 14.91 -9.60
CA PHE A 319 3.43 13.63 -10.13
C PHE A 319 3.68 13.68 -11.65
N GLY A 320 2.96 14.55 -12.38
CA GLY A 320 3.11 14.68 -13.83
C GLY A 320 4.36 15.45 -14.25
N THR A 321 4.77 16.44 -13.45
CA THR A 321 5.77 17.45 -13.83
C THR A 321 6.98 17.55 -12.89
N GLY A 322 6.89 17.03 -11.68
CA GLY A 322 7.92 17.16 -10.65
C GLY A 322 7.96 18.53 -9.97
N ARG A 323 7.03 19.42 -10.29
CA ARG A 323 6.95 20.76 -9.69
C ARG A 323 6.57 20.65 -8.22
N VAL A 324 7.33 21.28 -7.34
CA VAL A 324 6.99 21.41 -5.91
C VAL A 324 5.70 22.23 -5.77
N LEU A 325 4.68 21.64 -5.16
CA LEU A 325 3.41 22.28 -4.84
C LEU A 325 3.50 23.02 -3.51
N TRP A 326 4.07 22.37 -2.49
CA TRP A 326 4.31 22.97 -1.17
C TRP A 326 5.35 22.19 -0.38
N LYS A 327 5.79 22.76 0.75
CA LYS A 327 6.70 22.16 1.72
C LYS A 327 6.13 22.21 3.14
N ALA A 328 6.53 21.25 3.97
CA ALA A 328 6.19 21.21 5.39
C ALA A 328 7.43 20.79 6.21
N PRO A 329 7.54 21.17 7.50
CA PRO A 329 8.63 20.72 8.34
C PRO A 329 8.58 19.21 8.59
N ASP A 330 9.68 18.66 9.10
CA ASP A 330 9.74 17.28 9.57
C ASP A 330 8.68 17.02 10.66
N PRO A 331 7.83 15.98 10.53
CA PRO A 331 6.87 15.60 11.56
C PRO A 331 7.51 15.04 12.85
N GLY A 332 8.83 14.83 12.88
CA GLY A 332 9.57 14.44 14.08
C GLY A 332 9.48 12.96 14.44
N LEU A 333 8.96 12.13 13.53
CA LEU A 333 8.91 10.68 13.69
C LEU A 333 9.84 10.01 12.67
N PRO A 334 10.79 9.16 13.12
CA PRO A 334 11.65 8.42 12.20
C PRO A 334 10.83 7.46 11.32
N GLY A 335 11.20 7.34 10.04
CA GLY A 335 10.56 6.43 9.09
C GLY A 335 10.70 4.94 9.45
N THR A 336 11.67 4.62 10.30
CA THR A 336 11.91 3.28 10.86
C THR A 336 10.99 2.95 12.04
N SER A 337 10.22 3.92 12.54
CA SER A 337 9.26 3.68 13.62
C SER A 337 8.10 2.81 13.14
N ALA A 338 7.68 1.85 13.97
CA ALA A 338 6.48 1.05 13.72
C ALA A 338 5.18 1.88 13.69
N SER A 339 5.22 3.13 14.15
CA SER A 339 4.08 4.07 14.08
C SER A 339 4.13 5.00 12.86
N TRP A 340 5.22 4.93 12.08
CA TRP A 340 5.35 5.75 10.89
C TRP A 340 4.40 5.24 9.82
N GLU A 341 3.50 6.12 9.37
CA GLU A 341 2.52 5.86 8.33
C GLU A 341 2.33 7.15 7.53
N THR A 342 2.09 7.01 6.24
CA THR A 342 1.70 8.11 5.36
C THR A 342 0.54 7.68 4.50
N ALA A 343 -0.30 8.61 4.06
CA ALA A 343 -1.28 8.36 3.01
C ALA A 343 -1.45 9.60 2.14
N VAL A 344 -1.48 9.41 0.82
CA VAL A 344 -1.73 10.46 -0.16
C VAL A 344 -2.98 10.13 -0.96
N THR A 345 -3.86 11.12 -1.10
CA THR A 345 -5.02 11.10 -1.99
C THR A 345 -5.03 12.38 -2.82
N GLN A 346 -5.90 12.44 -3.82
CA GLN A 346 -6.03 13.61 -4.69
C GLN A 346 -6.25 14.93 -3.92
N ARG A 347 -6.85 14.86 -2.72
CA ARG A 347 -7.22 16.04 -1.94
C ARG A 347 -6.52 16.15 -0.59
N ARG A 348 -5.96 15.06 -0.06
CA ARG A 348 -5.43 15.03 1.31
C ARG A 348 -4.09 14.32 1.37
N VAL A 349 -3.23 14.80 2.26
CA VAL A 349 -1.99 14.15 2.65
C VAL A 349 -2.02 13.97 4.16
N ALA A 350 -1.86 12.74 4.64
CA ALA A 350 -1.73 12.43 6.06
C ALA A 350 -0.34 11.86 6.34
N VAL A 351 0.29 12.33 7.41
CA VAL A 351 1.65 11.92 7.80
C VAL A 351 1.71 11.73 9.31
N SER A 352 2.18 10.58 9.76
CA SER A 352 2.47 10.33 11.18
C SER A 352 3.63 11.19 11.67
N GLY A 353 3.52 11.65 12.90
CA GLY A 353 4.53 12.38 13.64
C GLY A 353 4.54 11.97 15.10
N ALA A 354 5.49 12.47 15.86
CA ALA A 354 5.54 12.23 17.30
C ALA A 354 6.15 13.41 18.06
N GLU A 355 5.71 13.55 19.31
CA GLU A 355 6.29 14.46 20.29
C GLU A 355 6.64 13.64 21.53
N GLY A 356 7.92 13.27 21.67
CA GLY A 356 8.34 12.21 22.58
C GLY A 356 7.71 10.87 22.16
N ASP A 357 7.13 10.14 23.11
CA ASP A 357 6.49 8.84 22.87
C ASP A 357 5.01 8.97 22.46
N HIS A 358 4.55 10.17 22.12
CA HIS A 358 3.15 10.42 21.78
C HIS A 358 2.95 10.61 20.27
N PRO A 359 2.41 9.60 19.57
CA PRO A 359 2.15 9.69 18.14
C PRO A 359 0.97 10.63 17.86
N PHE A 360 1.05 11.29 16.70
CA PHE A 360 -0.04 12.07 16.13
C PHE A 360 -0.03 11.96 14.60
N VAL A 361 -1.12 12.37 13.96
CA VAL A 361 -1.25 12.47 12.51
C VAL A 361 -1.45 13.93 12.13
N LEU A 362 -0.61 14.42 11.22
CA LEU A 362 -0.79 15.70 10.54
C LEU A 362 -1.57 15.49 9.26
N VAL A 363 -2.59 16.31 9.02
CA VAL A 363 -3.37 16.25 7.78
C VAL A 363 -3.27 17.58 7.05
N TYR A 364 -2.97 17.53 5.76
CA TYR A 364 -2.79 18.67 4.88
C TYR A 364 -3.79 18.63 3.71
N ASP A 365 -4.20 19.81 3.26
CA ASP A 365 -4.82 19.95 1.95
C ASP A 365 -3.76 19.76 0.85
N ALA A 366 -3.95 18.78 -0.02
CA ALA A 366 -2.96 18.44 -1.04
C ALA A 366 -2.70 19.59 -2.03
N SER A 367 -3.69 20.44 -2.29
CA SER A 367 -3.56 21.53 -3.28
C SER A 367 -2.84 22.75 -2.73
N THR A 368 -3.03 23.08 -1.45
CA THR A 368 -2.49 24.32 -0.86
C THR A 368 -1.40 24.10 0.19
N GLY A 369 -1.18 22.87 0.66
CA GLY A 369 -0.28 22.57 1.77
C GLY A 369 -0.76 23.11 3.13
N ARG A 370 -2.02 23.56 3.22
CA ARG A 370 -2.57 24.08 4.46
C ARG A 370 -2.82 22.91 5.41
N ARG A 371 -2.26 22.97 6.62
CA ARG A 371 -2.57 22.01 7.69
C ARG A 371 -4.04 22.13 8.08
N LEU A 372 -4.77 21.04 7.93
CA LEU A 372 -6.19 20.90 8.27
C LEU A 372 -6.39 20.45 9.71
N GLY A 373 -5.41 19.71 10.25
CA GLY A 373 -5.42 19.30 11.64
C GLY A 373 -4.15 18.59 12.09
N ARG A 374 -4.09 18.38 13.40
CA ARG A 374 -3.13 17.56 14.14
C ARG A 374 -3.93 16.70 15.11
N PHE A 375 -3.92 15.40 14.92
CA PHE A 375 -4.79 14.47 15.64
C PHE A 375 -3.95 13.46 16.43
N PRO A 376 -4.09 13.37 17.77
CA PRO A 376 -3.40 12.36 18.56
C PRO A 376 -3.79 10.94 18.15
N GLY A 377 -2.82 10.04 18.06
CA GLY A 377 -3.02 8.64 17.65
C GLY A 377 -2.32 8.27 16.34
N TRP A 378 -2.76 7.16 15.75
CA TRP A 378 -2.17 6.54 14.56
C TRP A 378 -3.09 6.68 13.35
N LEU A 379 -2.50 6.80 12.17
CA LEU A 379 -3.25 6.81 10.91
C LEU A 379 -3.85 5.43 10.66
N GLN A 380 -5.16 5.37 10.40
CA GLN A 380 -5.89 4.12 10.11
C GLN A 380 -6.52 4.10 8.72
N GLY A 381 -6.60 5.27 8.07
CA GLY A 381 -7.14 5.41 6.74
C GLY A 381 -7.27 6.86 6.34
N LEU A 382 -7.24 7.12 5.03
CA LEU A 382 -7.40 8.44 4.45
C LEU A 382 -8.31 8.36 3.23
N GLY A 383 -9.24 9.30 3.13
CA GLY A 383 -10.00 9.58 1.93
C GLY A 383 -9.86 11.04 1.49
N ASN A 384 -10.58 11.39 0.43
CA ASN A 384 -10.53 12.73 -0.15
C ASN A 384 -11.10 13.85 0.75
N ASP A 385 -11.92 13.49 1.75
CA ASP A 385 -12.61 14.42 2.65
C ASP A 385 -12.71 13.89 4.09
N TRP A 386 -12.01 12.81 4.41
CA TRP A 386 -12.00 12.22 5.75
C TRP A 386 -10.65 11.60 6.09
N VAL A 387 -10.36 11.48 7.38
CA VAL A 387 -9.25 10.71 7.95
C VAL A 387 -9.77 9.85 9.10
N ALA A 388 -9.27 8.62 9.22
CA ALA A 388 -9.53 7.75 10.36
C ALA A 388 -8.29 7.72 11.26
N ILE A 389 -8.48 8.04 12.54
CA ILE A 389 -7.42 8.09 13.54
C ILE A 389 -7.71 7.05 14.62
N GLY A 390 -6.76 6.14 14.78
CA GLY A 390 -6.78 5.11 15.80
C GLY A 390 -6.17 5.60 17.10
N HIS A 391 -6.78 5.30 18.24
CA HIS A 391 -6.16 5.50 19.55
C HIS A 391 -6.65 4.46 20.55
N ASP A 392 -5.81 4.18 21.55
CA ASP A 392 -6.10 3.18 22.57
C ASP A 392 -7.30 3.60 23.41
N ALA A 393 -8.33 2.75 23.39
CA ALA A 393 -9.57 3.00 24.09
C ALA A 393 -9.65 2.30 25.45
N LYS A 394 -8.92 1.17 25.60
CA LYS A 394 -8.76 0.27 26.76
C LYS A 394 -8.08 -1.04 26.28
N THR A 395 -7.76 -1.96 27.19
CA THR A 395 -7.23 -3.30 26.87
C THR A 395 -8.08 -4.01 25.80
N ASN A 396 -7.44 -4.44 24.72
CA ASN A 396 -8.00 -5.21 23.58
C ASN A 396 -9.03 -4.49 22.67
N THR A 397 -9.11 -3.15 22.73
CA THR A 397 -9.99 -2.37 21.84
C THR A 397 -9.29 -1.12 21.34
N LEU A 398 -9.42 -0.85 20.04
CA LEU A 398 -8.95 0.37 19.41
C LEU A 398 -10.17 1.24 19.03
N THR A 399 -10.12 2.52 19.34
CA THR A 399 -11.16 3.47 18.89
C THR A 399 -10.69 4.18 17.63
N TYR A 400 -11.55 4.18 16.62
CA TYR A 400 -11.37 4.86 15.36
C TYR A 400 -12.19 6.14 15.40
N ASP A 401 -11.52 7.28 15.43
CA ASP A 401 -12.14 8.58 15.19
C ASP A 401 -12.19 8.83 13.68
N PHE A 402 -13.39 8.94 13.12
CA PHE A 402 -13.56 9.36 11.74
C PHE A 402 -13.82 10.86 11.70
N ILE A 403 -12.91 11.59 11.07
CA ILE A 403 -12.87 13.05 11.08
C ILE A 403 -13.03 13.54 9.65
N ARG A 404 -14.01 14.42 9.41
CA ARG A 404 -14.14 15.12 8.13
C ARG A 404 -13.15 16.29 8.08
N VAL A 405 -12.36 16.38 7.02
CA VAL A 405 -11.23 17.31 6.87
C VAL A 405 -11.23 18.03 5.55
#